data_AF-A0A2S5PAE2-F1
#
_entry.id   AF-A0A2S5PAE2-F1
#
_cell.length_a   1.000
_cell.length_b   1.000
_cell.length_c   1.000
_cell.angle_alpha   90.00
_cell.angle_beta   90.00
_cell.angle_gamma   90.00
#
_symmetry.space_group_name_H-M   'P 1'
#
loop_
_entity.id
_entity.type
_entity.pdbx_description
1 polymer ?
#
loop_
_entity_poly.entity_id
_entity_poly.type
_entity_poly.pdbx_seq_one_letter_code
_entity_poly.pdbx_strand_id
1 'polypeptide(L)'
;MFVAAVVAVLAASSTSALGQATTAETIRELPTFLDDRRLQELEGLARPRIEANEFRRTEKLKRKAIEADVKRKADEMRRAIDGEQETTAPLAPPGNISDIIKPSQAVAAPFSPPAAEAPAALQMLKAGAATALIPQKPIAPCRPTEPAQISTIPTTGGRMTINVHAPCHSGEAVTISYAPYIFVRALDSAGRLSFMLDLFQGRDAPLSIVFKDGQRLPVAIAETDIDRVSKMAVIWGKPVNLDMHVFEYAATHGGGGHVWANSPSNAEASRAETERSKRGRGFLSFASEGVLPGHQIEVYTVWHHPEQTSGIVATALDFETRGAALDGETCGDGPLAVIPFETVALRPRMPVVRERGVISAARCGSNLIDKARYIDEALADLNLSLN
;
A
#
# COMPACT_ATOMS: atom_id res chain seq x y z
N MET A 1 -2.80 29.56 -10.45
CA MET A 1 -3.35 29.72 -11.82
C MET A 1 -4.08 28.43 -12.14
N PHE A 2 -5.40 28.51 -12.39
CA PHE A 2 -6.37 27.40 -12.42
C PHE A 2 -6.50 26.70 -11.06
N VAL A 3 -7.22 27.21 -10.06
CA VAL A 3 -8.68 27.42 -10.01
C VAL A 3 -8.97 28.72 -9.23
N ALA A 4 -9.36 29.77 -9.95
CA ALA A 4 -9.77 31.06 -9.38
C ALA A 4 -10.87 31.68 -10.26
N ALA A 5 -11.82 30.87 -10.72
CA ALA A 5 -12.83 31.29 -11.68
C ALA A 5 -14.15 30.54 -11.48
N VAL A 6 -14.83 30.74 -10.34
CA VAL A 6 -16.28 30.48 -10.19
C VAL A 6 -17.02 31.52 -9.32
N VAL A 7 -16.36 32.40 -8.55
CA VAL A 7 -17.10 33.37 -7.71
C VAL A 7 -16.61 34.81 -7.97
N ALA A 8 -17.14 35.47 -9.00
CA ALA A 8 -16.92 36.90 -9.22
C ALA A 8 -17.91 37.55 -10.21
N VAL A 9 -19.22 37.55 -9.92
CA VAL A 9 -20.26 38.42 -10.57
C VAL A 9 -21.44 38.44 -9.56
N LEU A 10 -21.72 39.42 -8.70
CA LEU A 10 -22.11 40.83 -8.90
C LEU A 10 -22.09 41.55 -7.54
N ALA A 11 -21.46 42.72 -7.47
CA ALA A 11 -21.81 43.76 -6.50
C ALA A 11 -21.46 45.13 -7.10
N ALA A 12 -22.42 45.74 -7.82
CA ALA A 12 -22.47 47.18 -8.02
C ALA A 12 -23.85 47.62 -8.51
N SER A 13 -24.37 48.65 -7.84
CA SER A 13 -25.29 49.68 -8.35
C SER A 13 -26.80 49.42 -8.22
N SER A 14 -27.35 50.02 -7.17
CA SER A 14 -28.76 50.39 -7.03
C SER A 14 -29.10 51.63 -7.88
N THR A 15 -30.36 51.69 -8.29
CA THR A 15 -31.20 52.83 -8.72
C THR A 15 -31.50 53.03 -10.22
N SER A 16 -32.82 52.95 -10.48
CA SER A 16 -33.63 53.69 -11.47
C SER A 16 -34.16 52.96 -12.71
N ALA A 17 -35.47 52.64 -12.60
CA ALA A 17 -36.56 52.92 -13.54
C ALA A 17 -36.81 52.04 -14.79
N LEU A 18 -38.03 51.46 -14.78
CA LEU A 18 -38.99 51.24 -15.88
C LEU A 18 -38.59 50.35 -17.07
N GLY A 19 -39.31 49.22 -17.22
CA GLY A 19 -39.49 48.54 -18.50
C GLY A 19 -39.77 47.04 -18.35
N GLN A 20 -41.03 46.64 -18.54
CA GLN A 20 -41.45 45.25 -18.65
C GLN A 20 -40.77 44.56 -19.85
N ALA A 21 -40.14 43.41 -19.64
CA ALA A 21 -40.03 42.35 -20.63
C ALA A 21 -39.76 41.03 -19.92
N THR A 22 -40.65 40.07 -20.17
CA THR A 22 -40.67 38.70 -19.68
C THR A 22 -39.50 37.88 -20.21
N THR A 23 -38.69 37.29 -19.32
CA THR A 23 -37.91 36.07 -19.61
C THR A 23 -37.89 35.19 -18.37
N ALA A 24 -38.42 33.98 -18.51
CA ALA A 24 -38.38 32.94 -17.48
C ALA A 24 -36.92 32.49 -17.27
N GLU A 25 -36.35 32.87 -16.14
CA GLU A 25 -35.05 32.39 -15.69
C GLU A 25 -35.29 31.16 -14.80
N THR A 26 -34.94 29.99 -15.33
CA THR A 26 -34.97 28.74 -14.57
C THR A 26 -33.92 28.81 -13.48
N ILE A 27 -34.33 29.21 -12.27
CA ILE A 27 -33.58 28.96 -11.04
C ILE A 27 -33.43 27.45 -10.93
N ARG A 28 -32.23 26.92 -11.20
CA ARG A 28 -31.88 25.56 -10.83
C ARG A 28 -31.85 25.51 -9.30
N GLU A 29 -32.97 25.14 -8.70
CA GLU A 29 -33.02 24.75 -7.30
C GLU A 29 -31.96 23.67 -7.08
N LEU A 30 -31.04 23.93 -6.15
CA LEU A 30 -30.17 22.90 -5.61
C LEU A 30 -31.07 21.77 -5.06
N PRO A 31 -30.66 20.49 -5.20
CA PRO A 31 -31.43 19.38 -4.67
C PRO A 31 -31.79 19.63 -3.20
N THR A 32 -33.04 19.37 -2.82
CA THR A 32 -33.61 19.65 -1.48
C THR A 32 -32.86 19.03 -0.28
N PHE A 33 -31.80 18.24 -0.51
CA PHE A 33 -30.93 17.69 0.54
C PHE A 33 -29.69 18.55 0.84
N LEU A 34 -29.40 19.56 0.03
CA LEU A 34 -28.31 20.54 0.17
C LEU A 34 -28.92 21.95 0.21
N ASP A 35 -29.43 22.36 1.38
CA ASP A 35 -29.74 23.77 1.61
C ASP A 35 -28.47 24.57 1.96
N ASP A 36 -28.52 25.90 1.86
CA ASP A 36 -27.40 26.80 2.14
C ASP A 36 -26.86 26.67 3.58
N ARG A 37 -27.70 26.25 4.52
CA ARG A 37 -27.35 26.08 5.93
C ARG A 37 -26.46 24.85 6.10
N ARG A 38 -26.79 23.77 5.41
CA ARG A 38 -26.03 22.52 5.38
C ARG A 38 -24.71 22.68 4.62
N LEU A 39 -24.68 23.53 3.59
CA LEU A 39 -23.45 23.89 2.89
C LEU A 39 -22.49 24.65 3.84
N GLN A 40 -23.00 25.63 4.59
CA GLN A 40 -22.21 26.35 5.60
C GLN A 40 -21.73 25.44 6.74
N GLU A 41 -22.53 24.45 7.16
CA GLU A 41 -22.10 23.43 8.13
C GLU A 41 -20.99 22.53 7.56
N LEU A 42 -21.11 22.07 6.32
CA LEU A 42 -20.07 21.27 5.64
C LEU A 42 -18.79 22.07 5.41
N GLU A 43 -18.90 23.35 5.04
CA GLU A 43 -17.76 24.26 4.91
C GLU A 43 -17.11 24.53 6.28
N GLY A 44 -17.91 24.71 7.33
CA GLY A 44 -17.44 24.87 8.71
C GLY A 44 -16.71 23.63 9.25
N LEU A 45 -17.13 22.43 8.83
CA LEU A 45 -16.47 21.16 9.19
C LEU A 45 -15.22 20.89 8.33
N ALA A 46 -15.21 21.30 7.06
CA ALA A 46 -14.11 21.06 6.14
C ALA A 46 -12.96 22.06 6.33
N ARG A 47 -13.26 23.32 6.67
CA ARG A 47 -12.29 24.41 6.74
C ARG A 47 -11.14 24.19 7.74
N PRO A 48 -11.37 23.70 8.98
CA PRO A 48 -10.26 23.37 9.89
C PRO A 48 -9.36 22.24 9.35
N ARG A 49 -9.94 21.29 8.61
CA ARG A 49 -9.20 20.17 8.01
C ARG A 49 -8.37 20.63 6.81
N ILE A 50 -8.89 21.56 6.01
CA ILE A 50 -8.17 22.21 4.91
C ILE A 50 -7.02 23.07 5.44
N GLU A 51 -7.27 23.93 6.44
CA GLU A 51 -6.25 24.77 7.07
C GLU A 51 -5.14 23.92 7.74
N ALA A 52 -5.51 22.82 8.40
CA ALA A 52 -4.53 21.86 8.96
C ALA A 52 -3.71 21.15 7.87
N ASN A 53 -4.31 20.81 6.73
CA ASN A 53 -3.60 20.23 5.58
C ASN A 53 -2.61 21.22 4.97
N GLU A 54 -3.00 22.48 4.80
CA GLU A 54 -2.11 23.53 4.31
C GLU A 54 -0.96 23.80 5.27
N PHE A 55 -1.23 23.87 6.58
CA PHE A 55 -0.18 24.02 7.59
C PHE A 55 0.83 22.86 7.54
N ARG A 56 0.34 21.61 7.50
CA ARG A 56 1.19 20.41 7.35
C ARG A 56 2.03 20.45 6.08
N ARG A 57 1.44 20.86 4.95
CA ARG A 57 2.14 21.01 3.67
C ARG A 57 3.25 22.04 3.76
N THR A 58 3.00 23.15 4.44
CA THR A 58 3.97 24.25 4.60
C THR A 58 5.14 23.81 5.48
N GLU A 59 4.89 23.11 6.58
CA GLU A 59 5.94 22.55 7.45
C GLU A 59 6.76 21.45 6.75
N LYS A 60 6.13 20.57 5.98
CA LYS A 60 6.83 19.55 5.16
C LYS A 60 7.77 20.19 4.15
N LEU A 61 7.34 21.29 3.51
CA LEU A 61 8.19 22.05 2.57
C LEU A 61 9.36 22.75 3.26
N LYS A 62 9.15 23.37 4.43
CA LYS A 62 10.23 23.98 5.22
C LYS A 62 11.26 22.95 5.65
N ARG A 63 10.81 21.80 6.15
CA ARG A 63 11.71 20.71 6.57
C ARG A 63 12.55 20.20 5.41
N LYS A 64 11.95 20.03 4.23
CA LYS A 64 12.66 19.63 3.01
C LYS A 64 13.68 20.68 2.55
N ALA A 65 13.37 21.97 2.70
CA ALA A 65 14.31 23.04 2.38
C ALA A 65 15.52 23.05 3.32
N ILE A 66 15.31 22.83 4.62
CA ILE A 66 16.39 22.71 5.62
C ILE A 66 17.28 21.52 5.29
N GLU A 67 16.69 20.36 4.99
CA GLU A 67 17.44 19.15 4.64
C GLU A 67 18.29 19.34 3.37
N ALA A 68 17.74 20.02 2.35
CA ALA A 68 18.48 20.34 1.14
C ALA A 68 19.68 21.28 1.41
N ASP A 69 19.52 22.27 2.31
CA ASP A 69 20.61 23.17 2.70
C ASP A 69 21.72 22.43 3.47
N VAL A 70 21.34 21.55 4.41
CA VAL A 70 22.29 20.71 5.14
C VAL A 70 23.08 19.82 4.19
N LYS A 71 22.40 19.18 3.23
CA LYS A 71 23.06 18.34 2.23
C LYS A 71 24.04 19.13 1.36
N ARG A 72 23.64 20.31 0.88
CA ARG A 72 24.52 21.19 0.09
C ARG A 72 25.78 21.57 0.88
N LYS A 73 25.63 21.95 2.15
CA LYS A 73 26.77 22.29 3.02
C LYS A 73 27.70 21.11 3.27
N ALA A 74 27.14 19.91 3.43
CA ALA A 74 27.94 18.69 3.56
C ALA A 74 28.74 18.38 2.29
N ASP A 75 28.12 18.54 1.11
CA ASP A 75 28.78 18.34 -0.18
C ASP A 75 29.87 19.39 -0.44
N GLU A 76 29.65 20.65 -0.06
CA GLU A 76 30.65 21.73 -0.14
C GLU A 76 31.85 21.44 0.77
N MET A 77 31.62 21.01 2.02
CA MET A 77 32.69 20.67 2.95
C MET A 77 33.50 19.46 2.47
N ARG A 78 32.84 18.48 1.84
CA ARG A 78 33.54 17.32 1.27
C ARG A 78 34.46 17.71 0.12
N ARG A 79 34.01 18.61 -0.77
CA ARG A 79 34.84 19.15 -1.87
C ARG A 79 36.03 19.97 -1.37
N ALA A 80 35.88 20.69 -0.26
CA ALA A 80 36.99 21.45 0.33
C ALA A 80 38.09 20.53 0.88
N ILE A 81 37.71 19.43 1.52
CA ILE A 81 38.65 18.43 2.05
C ILE A 81 39.41 17.74 0.90
N ASP A 82 38.70 17.36 -0.16
CA ASP A 82 39.30 16.67 -1.31
C ASP A 82 40.24 17.61 -2.11
N GLY A 83 39.98 18.93 -2.10
CA GLY A 83 40.80 19.94 -2.79
C GLY A 83 42.13 20.29 -2.09
N GLU A 84 42.29 19.98 -0.81
CA GLU A 84 43.54 20.25 -0.05
C GLU A 84 44.62 19.16 -0.26
N GLN A 85 44.30 18.00 -0.85
CA GLN A 85 45.26 16.91 -1.06
C GLN A 85 46.07 16.99 -2.37
N GLU A 86 45.82 17.94 -3.27
CA GLU A 86 46.46 18.00 -4.60
C GLU A 86 47.71 18.90 -4.70
N THR A 87 48.27 19.36 -3.57
CA THR A 87 49.51 20.17 -3.57
C THR A 87 50.57 19.57 -2.66
N THR A 88 51.24 18.48 -3.08
CA THR A 88 52.66 18.21 -2.74
C THR A 88 53.22 16.99 -3.49
N ALA A 89 54.21 17.21 -4.36
CA ALA A 89 55.24 16.24 -4.79
C ALA A 89 56.31 16.95 -5.67
N PRO A 90 57.55 16.43 -5.90
CA PRO A 90 58.37 15.47 -5.12
C PRO A 90 59.89 15.83 -5.08
N LEU A 91 60.71 15.10 -4.29
CA LEU A 91 62.17 14.95 -4.51
C LEU A 91 62.65 13.57 -3.98
N ALA A 92 63.58 12.95 -4.71
CA ALA A 92 63.93 11.51 -4.71
C ALA A 92 65.33 11.20 -4.08
N PRO A 93 65.97 10.00 -4.24
CA PRO A 93 66.54 9.13 -3.17
C PRO A 93 68.13 9.12 -3.22
N PRO A 94 68.96 8.18 -2.68
CA PRO A 94 68.71 6.78 -2.24
C PRO A 94 69.46 6.24 -0.99
N GLY A 95 69.07 5.03 -0.56
CA GLY A 95 69.82 4.19 0.39
C GLY A 95 69.15 2.82 0.55
N ASN A 96 69.86 1.75 0.14
CA ASN A 96 69.37 0.38 0.03
C ASN A 96 70.04 -0.49 1.11
N ILE A 97 69.28 -1.24 1.92
CA ILE A 97 69.78 -2.35 2.74
C ILE A 97 68.73 -3.46 2.72
N SER A 98 69.07 -4.55 2.05
CA SER A 98 68.45 -5.86 2.25
C SER A 98 68.79 -6.38 3.64
N ASP A 99 67.78 -6.68 4.45
CA ASP A 99 67.51 -8.02 4.99
C ASP A 99 66.69 -7.95 6.30
N ILE A 100 65.95 -9.04 6.54
CA ILE A 100 65.42 -9.49 7.85
C ILE A 100 64.06 -8.90 8.27
N ILE A 101 62.96 -9.47 7.72
CA ILE A 101 61.88 -10.19 8.45
C ILE A 101 60.71 -10.43 7.48
N LYS A 102 60.46 -11.70 7.13
CA LYS A 102 59.17 -12.21 6.63
C LYS A 102 58.15 -12.16 7.78
N PRO A 103 56.86 -11.84 7.55
CA PRO A 103 55.99 -12.81 6.88
C PRO A 103 54.86 -12.24 5.99
N SER A 104 54.35 -13.16 5.17
CA SER A 104 52.99 -13.22 4.60
C SER A 104 52.61 -12.22 3.50
N GLN A 105 52.78 -12.67 2.25
CA GLN A 105 52.07 -12.12 1.09
C GLN A 105 50.80 -12.92 0.83
N ALA A 106 49.69 -12.23 0.59
CA ALA A 106 48.91 -12.45 -0.64
C ALA A 106 47.98 -11.25 -0.88
N VAL A 107 48.52 -10.36 -1.70
CA VAL A 107 47.92 -9.33 -2.55
C VAL A 107 46.44 -9.59 -2.90
N ALA A 108 45.59 -8.62 -2.57
CA ALA A 108 44.27 -8.46 -3.16
C ALA A 108 44.41 -8.07 -4.64
N ALA A 109 43.86 -8.90 -5.53
CA ALA A 109 43.69 -8.59 -6.94
C ALA A 109 42.42 -7.73 -7.16
N PRO A 110 42.38 -6.90 -8.23
CA PRO A 110 41.30 -5.95 -8.49
C PRO A 110 39.99 -6.64 -8.88
N PHE A 111 38.88 -6.20 -8.27
CA PHE A 111 37.54 -6.65 -8.60
C PHE A 111 37.08 -5.98 -9.91
N SER A 112 36.93 -6.76 -10.97
CA SER A 112 36.21 -6.37 -12.19
C SER A 112 34.73 -6.77 -12.06
N PRO A 113 33.77 -5.98 -12.56
CA PRO A 113 32.36 -6.33 -12.51
C PRO A 113 32.03 -7.45 -13.51
N PRO A 114 31.22 -8.46 -13.14
CA PRO A 114 30.72 -9.41 -14.13
C PRO A 114 29.65 -8.75 -15.00
N ALA A 115 29.82 -8.94 -16.31
CA ALA A 115 28.85 -8.65 -17.35
C ALA A 115 27.59 -9.51 -17.17
N ALA A 116 26.44 -8.91 -17.47
CA ALA A 116 25.17 -9.60 -17.55
C ALA A 116 25.16 -10.57 -18.74
N GLU A 117 25.08 -11.87 -18.44
CA GLU A 117 24.66 -12.88 -19.42
C GLU A 117 23.17 -13.16 -19.23
N ALA A 118 22.40 -12.85 -20.27
CA ALA A 118 21.03 -13.32 -20.44
C ALA A 118 21.06 -14.83 -20.78
N PRO A 119 20.15 -15.67 -20.25
CA PRO A 119 19.92 -16.96 -20.85
C PRO A 119 18.97 -16.82 -22.04
N ALA A 120 19.54 -16.89 -23.24
CA ALA A 120 18.82 -17.40 -24.40
C ALA A 120 18.55 -18.90 -24.17
N ALA A 121 17.29 -19.24 -23.91
CA ALA A 121 16.79 -20.60 -24.06
C ALA A 121 15.34 -20.58 -24.55
N LEU A 122 15.13 -19.97 -25.72
CA LEU A 122 13.96 -20.21 -26.55
C LEU A 122 14.38 -21.13 -27.70
N GLN A 123 14.34 -22.46 -27.46
CA GLN A 123 14.11 -23.49 -28.48
C GLN A 123 14.15 -24.89 -27.85
N MET A 124 13.00 -25.39 -27.41
CA MET A 124 12.54 -26.77 -27.63
C MET A 124 11.02 -26.80 -27.42
N LEU A 125 10.28 -26.31 -28.41
CA LEU A 125 8.85 -26.58 -28.58
C LEU A 125 8.73 -27.57 -29.73
N LYS A 126 8.75 -28.86 -29.39
CA LYS A 126 8.10 -29.98 -30.12
C LYS A 126 8.47 -31.32 -29.47
N ALA A 127 7.67 -31.72 -28.50
CA ALA A 127 7.32 -33.12 -28.26
C ALA A 127 6.04 -33.12 -27.43
N GLY A 128 4.95 -33.65 -27.99
CA GLY A 128 3.69 -33.83 -27.27
C GLY A 128 3.93 -34.77 -26.10
N ALA A 129 4.00 -34.23 -24.89
CA ALA A 129 3.93 -35.02 -23.68
C ALA A 129 2.46 -35.24 -23.38
N ALA A 130 1.99 -36.46 -23.66
CA ALA A 130 0.73 -36.96 -23.17
C ALA A 130 0.64 -36.67 -21.67
N THR A 131 -0.41 -35.97 -21.27
CA THR A 131 -0.82 -35.84 -19.87
C THR A 131 -0.94 -37.26 -19.32
N ALA A 132 0.04 -37.70 -18.55
CA ALA A 132 -0.13 -38.87 -17.71
C ALA A 132 -1.23 -38.48 -16.71
N LEU A 133 -2.45 -38.96 -17.00
CA LEU A 133 -3.55 -38.98 -16.05
C LEU A 133 -3.04 -39.75 -14.84
N ILE A 134 -2.58 -39.01 -13.82
CA ILE A 134 -2.45 -39.59 -12.48
C ILE A 134 -3.83 -40.16 -12.17
N PRO A 135 -3.98 -41.46 -11.89
CA PRO A 135 -5.27 -42.01 -11.54
C PRO A 135 -5.73 -41.30 -10.27
N GLN A 136 -6.63 -40.33 -10.44
CA GLN A 136 -7.33 -39.74 -9.32
C GLN A 136 -8.11 -40.88 -8.69
N LYS A 137 -7.74 -41.23 -7.45
CA LYS A 137 -8.56 -42.13 -6.63
C LYS A 137 -10.00 -41.62 -6.74
N PRO A 138 -10.97 -42.46 -7.18
CA PRO A 138 -12.35 -42.01 -7.31
C PRO A 138 -12.76 -41.36 -6.00
N ILE A 139 -13.08 -40.06 -6.06
CA ILE A 139 -13.67 -39.35 -4.94
C ILE A 139 -14.93 -40.14 -4.62
N ALA A 140 -14.99 -40.73 -3.42
CA ALA A 140 -16.16 -41.46 -3.00
C ALA A 140 -17.38 -40.55 -3.18
N PRO A 141 -18.51 -41.03 -3.72
CA PRO A 141 -19.69 -40.21 -3.92
C PRO A 141 -20.02 -39.54 -2.60
N CYS A 142 -20.09 -38.21 -2.62
CA CYS A 142 -20.11 -37.48 -1.38
C CYS A 142 -21.37 -37.81 -0.60
N ARG A 143 -21.17 -38.24 0.65
CA ARG A 143 -22.28 -38.54 1.54
C ARG A 143 -22.82 -37.22 2.05
N PRO A 144 -24.12 -36.91 1.87
CA PRO A 144 -24.75 -35.67 2.33
C PRO A 144 -24.64 -35.40 3.85
N THR A 145 -24.09 -36.34 4.61
CA THR A 145 -24.04 -36.34 6.07
C THR A 145 -22.72 -35.85 6.66
N GLU A 146 -21.67 -35.57 5.87
CA GLU A 146 -20.43 -34.97 6.38
C GLU A 146 -20.47 -33.44 6.18
N PRO A 147 -20.81 -32.65 7.22
CA PRO A 147 -20.86 -31.20 7.09
C PRO A 147 -19.45 -30.62 6.92
N ALA A 148 -19.34 -29.54 6.16
CA ALA A 148 -18.13 -28.74 6.11
C ALA A 148 -17.80 -28.20 7.52
N GLN A 149 -16.54 -28.35 7.91
CA GLN A 149 -16.02 -27.91 9.19
C GLN A 149 -15.14 -26.68 9.00
N ILE A 150 -15.31 -25.69 9.87
CA ILE A 150 -14.50 -24.48 9.89
C ILE A 150 -13.91 -24.32 11.28
N SER A 151 -12.60 -24.08 11.35
CA SER A 151 -11.93 -23.72 12.59
C SER A 151 -11.07 -22.49 12.38
N THR A 152 -10.90 -21.71 13.45
CA THR A 152 -10.13 -20.46 13.42
C THR A 152 -9.09 -20.45 14.51
N ILE A 153 -7.89 -20.01 14.17
CA ILE A 153 -6.76 -19.94 15.10
C ILE A 153 -6.29 -18.47 15.12
N PRO A 154 -6.31 -17.78 16.28
CA PRO A 154 -5.79 -16.43 16.37
C PRO A 154 -4.28 -16.43 16.10
N THR A 155 -3.79 -15.43 15.38
CA THR A 155 -2.38 -15.28 15.04
C THR A 155 -1.87 -13.87 15.34
N THR A 156 -0.56 -13.74 15.49
CA THR A 156 0.13 -12.51 15.87
C THR A 156 -0.27 -11.34 14.96
N GLY A 157 -0.62 -10.21 15.58
CA GLY A 157 -0.87 -8.93 14.90
C GLY A 157 -2.32 -8.70 14.48
N GLY A 158 -3.30 -9.16 15.24
CA GLY A 158 -4.72 -8.99 14.86
C GLY A 158 -5.05 -9.73 13.57
N ARG A 159 -4.57 -10.97 13.45
CA ARG A 159 -4.79 -11.84 12.30
C ARG A 159 -5.35 -13.17 12.79
N MET A 160 -5.84 -13.98 11.86
CA MET A 160 -6.23 -15.35 12.16
C MET A 160 -6.05 -16.27 10.97
N THR A 161 -5.83 -17.55 11.25
CA THR A 161 -5.89 -18.61 10.24
C THR A 161 -7.28 -19.23 10.26
N ILE A 162 -7.93 -19.25 9.11
CA ILE A 162 -9.18 -19.95 8.85
C ILE A 162 -8.83 -21.28 8.18
N ASN A 163 -9.22 -22.38 8.81
CA ASN A 163 -9.08 -23.71 8.24
C ASN A 163 -10.46 -24.24 7.87
N VAL A 164 -10.59 -24.72 6.64
CA VAL A 164 -11.80 -25.36 6.12
C VAL A 164 -11.50 -26.82 5.83
N HIS A 165 -12.41 -27.70 6.22
CA HIS A 165 -12.41 -29.10 5.82
C HIS A 165 -13.81 -29.44 5.29
N ALA A 166 -13.90 -29.56 3.97
CA ALA A 166 -15.12 -29.73 3.21
C ALA A 166 -14.87 -30.76 2.09
N PRO A 167 -14.73 -32.05 2.41
CA PRO A 167 -14.36 -33.08 1.43
C PRO A 167 -15.35 -33.17 0.24
N CYS A 168 -16.62 -32.80 0.44
CA CYS A 168 -17.62 -32.72 -0.63
C CYS A 168 -17.46 -31.58 -1.62
N HIS A 169 -16.64 -30.60 -1.27
CA HIS A 169 -16.34 -29.44 -2.09
C HIS A 169 -14.88 -29.47 -2.56
N SER A 170 -14.27 -30.67 -2.64
CA SER A 170 -12.90 -30.81 -3.09
C SER A 170 -12.68 -30.22 -4.49
N GLY A 171 -11.62 -29.41 -4.62
CA GLY A 171 -11.29 -28.70 -5.86
C GLY A 171 -12.22 -27.52 -6.18
N GLU A 172 -13.26 -27.28 -5.38
CA GLU A 172 -14.20 -26.18 -5.63
C GLU A 172 -13.66 -24.84 -5.12
N ALA A 173 -14.08 -23.78 -5.80
CA ALA A 173 -13.90 -22.43 -5.30
C ALA A 173 -14.92 -22.13 -4.20
N VAL A 174 -14.45 -21.56 -3.10
CA VAL A 174 -15.24 -20.99 -2.02
C VAL A 174 -15.10 -19.48 -2.02
N THR A 175 -16.20 -18.80 -1.71
CA THR A 175 -16.25 -17.34 -1.57
C THR A 175 -16.21 -16.99 -0.10
N ILE A 176 -15.21 -16.24 0.33
CA ILE A 176 -15.12 -15.77 1.70
C ILE A 176 -15.58 -14.31 1.71
N SER A 177 -16.61 -14.04 2.51
CA SER A 177 -17.21 -12.72 2.68
C SER A 177 -16.81 -12.15 4.03
N TYR A 178 -15.98 -11.10 4.04
CA TYR A 178 -15.56 -10.36 5.23
C TYR A 178 -16.12 -8.94 5.18
N ALA A 179 -17.25 -8.74 5.87
CA ALA A 179 -18.08 -7.55 5.74
C ALA A 179 -18.43 -7.27 4.25
N PRO A 180 -18.25 -6.08 3.63
CA PRO A 180 -18.62 -5.91 2.22
C PRO A 180 -17.60 -6.54 1.26
N TYR A 181 -16.46 -7.05 1.76
CA TYR A 181 -15.39 -7.55 0.91
C TYR A 181 -15.53 -9.04 0.66
N ILE A 182 -15.16 -9.41 -0.55
CA ILE A 182 -15.28 -10.76 -1.07
C ILE A 182 -13.96 -11.15 -1.70
N PHE A 183 -13.49 -12.35 -1.35
CA PHE A 183 -12.33 -12.98 -1.95
C PHE A 183 -12.65 -14.45 -2.22
N VAL A 184 -12.11 -14.97 -3.33
CA VAL A 184 -12.32 -16.36 -3.74
C VAL A 184 -11.07 -17.17 -3.41
N ARG A 185 -11.25 -18.40 -2.95
CA ARG A 185 -10.19 -19.38 -2.71
C ARG A 185 -10.58 -20.75 -3.22
N ALA A 186 -9.61 -21.54 -3.65
CA ALA A 186 -9.85 -22.93 -4.03
C ALA A 186 -9.60 -23.85 -2.83
N LEU A 187 -10.50 -24.82 -2.64
CA LEU A 187 -10.22 -25.97 -1.81
C LEU A 187 -9.29 -26.93 -2.57
N ASP A 188 -8.40 -27.60 -1.84
CA ASP A 188 -7.52 -28.60 -2.44
C ASP A 188 -8.26 -29.89 -2.86
N SER A 189 -7.52 -30.86 -3.38
CA SER A 189 -8.02 -32.19 -3.79
C SER A 189 -8.51 -33.06 -2.62
N ALA A 190 -8.38 -32.60 -1.38
CA ALA A 190 -8.96 -33.19 -0.19
C ALA A 190 -10.09 -32.33 0.42
N GLY A 191 -10.47 -31.22 -0.22
CA GLY A 191 -11.49 -30.31 0.29
C GLY A 191 -10.99 -29.42 1.41
N ARG A 192 -9.69 -29.11 1.47
CA ARG A 192 -9.10 -28.30 2.53
C ARG A 192 -8.66 -26.93 2.03
N LEU A 193 -8.75 -25.94 2.91
CA LEU A 193 -8.19 -24.60 2.73
C LEU A 193 -7.58 -24.16 4.06
N SER A 194 -6.40 -23.56 4.00
CA SER A 194 -5.83 -22.79 5.11
C SER A 194 -5.55 -21.39 4.60
N PHE A 195 -6.21 -20.40 5.19
CA PHE A 195 -6.14 -19.01 4.74
C PHE A 195 -5.91 -18.09 5.92
N MET A 196 -4.90 -17.24 5.84
CA MET A 196 -4.61 -16.23 6.85
C MET A 196 -5.34 -14.94 6.50
N LEU A 197 -6.28 -14.53 7.36
CA LEU A 197 -7.02 -13.28 7.24
C LEU A 197 -6.44 -12.23 8.20
N ASP A 198 -6.16 -11.04 7.68
CA ASP A 198 -5.91 -9.87 8.51
C ASP A 198 -7.24 -9.23 8.94
N LEU A 199 -7.42 -8.98 10.24
CA LEU A 199 -8.68 -8.51 10.82
C LEU A 199 -8.81 -6.97 10.75
N PHE A 200 -8.56 -6.40 9.58
CA PHE A 200 -8.60 -4.95 9.35
C PHE A 200 -10.00 -4.32 9.52
N GLN A 201 -11.06 -5.12 9.56
CA GLN A 201 -12.43 -4.66 9.84
C GLN A 201 -12.81 -4.71 11.33
N GLY A 202 -11.90 -5.16 12.19
CA GLY A 202 -12.20 -5.34 13.61
C GLY A 202 -12.75 -6.73 13.94
N ARG A 203 -12.94 -6.94 15.25
CA ARG A 203 -13.36 -8.23 15.82
C ARG A 203 -14.85 -8.54 15.67
N ASP A 204 -15.66 -7.52 15.38
CA ASP A 204 -17.12 -7.63 15.29
C ASP A 204 -17.64 -7.70 13.84
N ALA A 205 -16.74 -7.68 12.85
CA ALA A 205 -17.12 -7.70 11.45
C ALA A 205 -17.71 -9.07 11.05
N PRO A 206 -18.81 -9.12 10.29
CA PRO A 206 -19.38 -10.39 9.86
C PRO A 206 -18.42 -11.10 8.90
N LEU A 207 -18.23 -12.41 9.11
CA LEU A 207 -17.38 -13.26 8.29
C LEU A 207 -18.11 -14.56 7.96
N SER A 208 -18.10 -14.97 6.69
CA SER A 208 -18.69 -16.24 6.25
C SER A 208 -17.95 -16.85 5.08
N ILE A 209 -18.09 -18.17 4.93
CA ILE A 209 -17.68 -18.92 3.74
C ILE A 209 -18.93 -19.36 3.00
N VAL A 210 -18.97 -19.11 1.71
CA VAL A 210 -20.04 -19.49 0.79
C VAL A 210 -19.49 -20.50 -0.20
N PHE A 211 -20.06 -21.69 -0.20
CA PHE A 211 -19.73 -22.77 -1.12
C PHE A 211 -20.51 -22.62 -2.43
N LYS A 212 -20.10 -23.37 -3.46
CA LYS A 212 -20.66 -23.29 -4.81
C LYS A 212 -22.15 -23.67 -4.87
N ASP A 213 -22.60 -24.54 -3.97
CA ASP A 213 -24.00 -24.93 -3.82
C ASP A 213 -24.87 -23.88 -3.12
N GLY A 214 -24.28 -22.74 -2.72
CA GLY A 214 -24.95 -21.66 -2.01
C GLY A 214 -24.99 -21.84 -0.48
N GLN A 215 -24.46 -22.94 0.06
CA GLN A 215 -24.33 -23.11 1.50
C GLN A 215 -23.44 -21.99 2.06
N ARG A 216 -23.95 -21.28 3.08
CA ARG A 216 -23.23 -20.22 3.77
C ARG A 216 -23.00 -20.62 5.22
N LEU A 217 -21.74 -20.69 5.62
CA LEU A 217 -21.33 -20.98 6.99
C LEU A 217 -20.72 -19.73 7.62
N PRO A 218 -21.23 -19.26 8.78
CA PRO A 218 -20.58 -18.19 9.53
C PRO A 218 -19.24 -18.68 10.07
N VAL A 219 -18.27 -17.76 10.13
CA VAL A 219 -16.95 -18.01 10.71
C VAL A 219 -16.81 -17.16 11.96
N ALA A 220 -16.51 -17.80 13.09
CA ALA A 220 -16.20 -17.08 14.31
C ALA A 220 -14.85 -16.36 14.14
N ILE A 221 -14.79 -15.06 14.47
CA ILE A 221 -13.52 -14.35 14.53
C ILE A 221 -12.80 -14.77 15.81
N ALA A 222 -11.61 -15.33 15.65
CA ALA A 222 -10.68 -15.57 16.75
C ALA A 222 -9.52 -14.59 16.63
N GLU A 223 -9.34 -13.71 17.61
CA GLU A 223 -8.36 -12.64 17.53
C GLU A 223 -7.47 -12.58 18.77
N THR A 224 -6.28 -12.06 18.56
CA THR A 224 -5.39 -11.55 19.58
C THR A 224 -4.77 -10.26 19.08
N ASP A 225 -4.28 -9.43 19.99
CA ASP A 225 -3.50 -8.23 19.72
C ASP A 225 -4.23 -7.09 18.99
N ILE A 226 -5.52 -7.19 18.66
CA ILE A 226 -6.21 -6.13 17.90
C ILE A 226 -6.23 -4.78 18.63
N ASP A 227 -6.14 -4.79 19.96
CA ASP A 227 -6.00 -3.58 20.79
C ASP A 227 -4.57 -3.03 20.89
N ARG A 228 -3.60 -3.71 20.29
CA ARG A 228 -2.16 -3.37 20.32
C ARG A 228 -1.62 -2.94 18.96
N VAL A 229 -2.44 -3.03 17.91
CA VAL A 229 -2.06 -2.71 16.54
C VAL A 229 -3.00 -1.70 15.92
N SER A 230 -2.46 -0.88 15.02
CA SER A 230 -3.27 -0.16 14.02
C SER A 230 -3.09 -0.81 12.67
N LYS A 231 -4.13 -0.69 11.83
CA LYS A 231 -4.16 -1.29 10.50
C LYS A 231 -4.62 -0.25 9.49
N MET A 232 -3.99 -0.24 8.33
CA MET A 232 -4.46 0.45 7.13
C MET A 232 -4.58 -0.59 6.01
N ALA A 233 -5.79 -0.77 5.49
CA ALA A 233 -6.04 -1.60 4.34
C ALA A 233 -6.32 -0.74 3.11
N VAL A 234 -5.84 -1.16 1.95
CA VAL A 234 -6.21 -0.64 0.63
C VAL A 234 -6.91 -1.73 -0.13
N ILE A 235 -8.09 -1.43 -0.68
CA ILE A 235 -8.98 -2.39 -1.34
C ILE A 235 -9.35 -1.90 -2.73
N TRP A 236 -9.21 -2.76 -3.75
CA TRP A 236 -9.65 -2.44 -5.11
C TRP A 236 -10.24 -3.68 -5.81
N GLY A 237 -11.07 -3.45 -6.84
CA GLY A 237 -11.76 -4.53 -7.57
C GLY A 237 -11.32 -4.71 -9.02
N LYS A 238 -10.50 -3.80 -9.55
CA LYS A 238 -9.99 -3.88 -10.93
C LYS A 238 -8.82 -4.88 -11.01
N PRO A 239 -8.63 -5.57 -12.15
CA PRO A 239 -7.54 -6.54 -12.34
C PRO A 239 -6.21 -5.82 -12.63
N VAL A 240 -5.77 -5.04 -11.66
CA VAL A 240 -4.50 -4.31 -11.67
C VAL A 240 -3.77 -4.58 -10.36
N ASN A 241 -2.49 -4.27 -10.32
CA ASN A 241 -1.74 -4.22 -9.08
C ASN A 241 -1.63 -2.79 -8.56
N LEU A 242 -2.05 -2.59 -7.31
CA LEU A 242 -1.82 -1.39 -6.54
C LEU A 242 -0.92 -1.78 -5.36
N ASP A 243 0.20 -1.09 -5.21
CA ASP A 243 1.19 -1.39 -4.17
C ASP A 243 1.16 -0.29 -3.11
N MET A 244 0.96 -0.68 -1.85
CA MET A 244 1.10 0.22 -0.71
C MET A 244 2.57 0.30 -0.30
N HIS A 245 3.08 1.52 -0.30
CA HIS A 245 4.40 1.87 0.16
C HIS A 245 4.32 2.58 1.50
N VAL A 246 5.01 2.03 2.50
CA VAL A 246 4.98 2.54 3.86
C VAL A 246 6.38 2.91 4.30
N PHE A 247 6.57 4.17 4.71
CA PHE A 247 7.87 4.72 5.06
C PHE A 247 7.96 4.98 6.57
N GLU A 248 8.47 3.99 7.29
CA GLU A 248 8.63 4.07 8.74
C GLU A 248 9.79 5.01 9.10
N TYR A 249 9.53 5.98 9.97
CA TYR A 249 10.56 6.83 10.59
C TYR A 249 11.52 7.54 9.62
N ALA A 250 10.96 8.14 8.57
CA ALA A 250 11.70 8.85 7.51
C ALA A 250 12.53 7.92 6.60
N ALA A 251 12.15 6.65 6.51
CA ALA A 251 12.63 5.78 5.45
C ALA A 251 12.45 6.44 4.08
N THR A 252 13.41 6.19 3.20
CA THR A 252 13.35 6.57 1.79
C THR A 252 13.03 5.32 0.96
N HIS A 253 12.70 5.51 -0.32
CA HIS A 253 12.49 4.39 -1.25
C HIS A 253 13.69 3.43 -1.23
N GLY A 254 13.39 2.15 -0.97
CA GLY A 254 14.39 1.08 -0.85
C GLY A 254 15.27 1.14 0.40
N GLY A 255 15.11 2.15 1.26
CA GLY A 255 15.86 2.28 2.52
C GLY A 255 15.31 1.39 3.64
N GLY A 256 16.08 1.25 4.72
CA GLY A 256 15.62 0.55 5.93
C GLY A 256 14.38 1.24 6.52
N GLY A 257 13.30 0.47 6.71
CA GLY A 257 11.99 0.98 7.15
C GLY A 257 11.00 1.28 6.01
N HIS A 258 11.37 1.03 4.76
CA HIS A 258 10.43 1.03 3.64
C HIS A 258 9.74 -0.34 3.54
N VAL A 259 8.49 -0.41 3.99
CA VAL A 259 7.66 -1.63 3.99
C VAL A 259 6.73 -1.58 2.79
N TRP A 260 6.83 -2.59 1.93
CA TRP A 260 6.10 -2.69 0.65
C TRP A 260 6.13 -4.14 0.15
N ALA A 261 5.52 -4.44 -1.00
CA ALA A 261 5.38 -5.81 -1.52
C ALA A 261 6.71 -6.61 -1.57
N ASN A 262 7.80 -5.97 -1.98
CA ASN A 262 9.12 -6.61 -2.06
C ASN A 262 9.93 -6.57 -0.75
N SER A 263 9.44 -5.88 0.28
CA SER A 263 10.02 -5.89 1.62
C SER A 263 8.91 -5.81 2.68
N PRO A 264 8.08 -6.85 2.82
CA PRO A 264 6.84 -6.75 3.59
C PRO A 264 7.05 -6.88 5.10
N SER A 265 8.25 -7.25 5.57
CA SER A 265 8.47 -7.72 6.95
C SER A 265 7.53 -8.91 7.29
N ASN A 266 7.36 -9.21 8.58
CA ASN A 266 6.32 -10.11 9.08
C ASN A 266 5.91 -9.71 10.52
N ALA A 267 4.82 -10.28 11.02
CA ALA A 267 4.25 -9.86 12.30
C ALA A 267 5.18 -10.13 13.48
N GLU A 268 5.87 -11.27 13.50
CA GLU A 268 6.78 -11.67 14.55
C GLU A 268 8.02 -10.77 14.59
N ALA A 269 8.64 -10.53 13.43
CA ALA A 269 9.79 -9.64 13.29
C ALA A 269 9.43 -8.19 13.67
N SER A 270 8.28 -7.70 13.21
CA SER A 270 7.81 -6.33 13.51
C SER A 270 7.49 -6.16 14.99
N ARG A 271 6.89 -7.17 15.63
CA ARG A 271 6.68 -7.18 17.07
C ARG A 271 8.00 -7.14 17.83
N ALA A 272 8.94 -8.03 17.49
CA ALA A 272 10.25 -8.07 18.14
C ALA A 272 11.03 -6.75 17.97
N GLU A 273 10.98 -6.14 16.79
CA GLU A 273 11.59 -4.83 16.53
C GLU A 273 10.91 -3.71 17.33
N THR A 274 9.59 -3.77 17.47
CA THR A 274 8.82 -2.80 18.24
C THR A 274 9.24 -2.81 19.71
N GLU A 275 9.35 -4.00 20.31
CA GLU A 275 9.81 -4.16 21.69
C GLU A 275 11.28 -3.72 21.84
N ARG A 276 12.16 -4.10 20.90
CA ARG A 276 13.59 -3.77 20.98
C ARG A 276 13.87 -2.27 20.82
N SER A 277 13.21 -1.64 19.85
CA SER A 277 13.44 -0.24 19.50
C SER A 277 12.56 0.74 20.26
N LYS A 278 11.58 0.24 21.03
CA LYS A 278 10.55 1.03 21.73
C LYS A 278 9.77 1.96 20.80
N ARG A 279 9.69 1.59 19.52
CA ARG A 279 9.12 2.38 18.42
C ARG A 279 8.31 1.44 17.55
N GLY A 280 7.04 1.75 17.32
CA GLY A 280 6.17 0.92 16.50
C GLY A 280 6.74 0.51 15.15
N ARG A 281 6.59 -0.76 14.79
CA ARG A 281 6.99 -1.30 13.49
C ARG A 281 5.87 -2.16 12.96
N GLY A 282 5.80 -2.21 11.64
CA GLY A 282 4.76 -2.92 10.96
C GLY A 282 5.25 -3.83 9.86
N PHE A 283 4.26 -4.53 9.32
CA PHE A 283 4.42 -5.46 8.22
C PHE A 283 3.25 -5.30 7.26
N LEU A 284 3.47 -5.71 6.02
CA LEU A 284 2.45 -5.79 4.98
C LEU A 284 1.94 -7.23 4.88
N SER A 285 0.64 -7.37 4.66
CA SER A 285 0.00 -8.65 4.36
C SER A 285 -1.03 -8.47 3.25
N PHE A 286 -1.36 -9.58 2.59
CA PHE A 286 -2.20 -9.58 1.39
C PHE A 286 -3.36 -10.55 1.62
N ALA A 287 -4.58 -10.12 1.34
CA ALA A 287 -5.75 -11.01 1.42
C ALA A 287 -6.15 -11.59 0.05
N SER A 288 -5.46 -11.20 -1.02
CA SER A 288 -5.67 -11.69 -2.38
C SER A 288 -4.43 -12.38 -2.92
N GLU A 289 -4.62 -13.32 -3.84
CA GLU A 289 -3.56 -13.99 -4.60
C GLU A 289 -3.42 -13.42 -6.03
N GLY A 290 -4.20 -12.39 -6.39
CA GLY A 290 -4.14 -11.73 -7.70
C GLY A 290 -4.68 -12.53 -8.89
N VAL A 291 -4.89 -13.85 -8.72
CA VAL A 291 -5.31 -14.76 -9.81
C VAL A 291 -6.83 -14.95 -9.87
N LEU A 292 -7.50 -14.89 -8.72
CA LEU A 292 -8.93 -15.18 -8.61
C LEU A 292 -9.78 -13.89 -8.54
N PRO A 293 -11.04 -13.93 -9.02
CA PRO A 293 -11.95 -12.80 -8.90
C PRO A 293 -12.20 -12.41 -7.44
N GLY A 294 -12.49 -11.12 -7.23
CA GLY A 294 -12.78 -10.56 -5.92
C GLY A 294 -12.02 -9.27 -5.67
N HIS A 295 -12.09 -8.81 -4.43
CA HIS A 295 -11.35 -7.67 -3.97
C HIS A 295 -9.88 -8.05 -3.79
N GLN A 296 -9.00 -7.20 -4.32
CA GLN A 296 -7.59 -7.17 -3.99
C GLN A 296 -7.40 -6.32 -2.73
N ILE A 297 -6.54 -6.77 -1.82
CA ILE A 297 -6.36 -6.11 -0.52
C ILE A 297 -4.91 -6.24 -0.07
N GLU A 298 -4.33 -5.10 0.26
CA GLU A 298 -3.10 -5.00 1.06
C GLU A 298 -3.41 -4.40 2.41
N VAL A 299 -2.80 -4.93 3.47
CA VAL A 299 -2.98 -4.44 4.84
C VAL A 299 -1.62 -4.22 5.48
N TYR A 300 -1.33 -2.97 5.82
CA TYR A 300 -0.22 -2.63 6.70
C TYR A 300 -0.70 -2.66 8.13
N THR A 301 -0.04 -3.47 8.96
CA THR A 301 -0.31 -3.60 10.38
C THR A 301 0.90 -3.12 11.15
N VAL A 302 0.72 -2.10 12.00
CA VAL A 302 1.78 -1.56 12.87
C VAL A 302 1.51 -1.88 14.33
N TRP A 303 2.53 -2.39 15.00
CA TRP A 303 2.53 -2.58 16.45
C TRP A 303 2.78 -1.26 17.16
N HIS A 304 2.08 -1.03 18.26
CA HIS A 304 2.37 0.08 19.14
C HIS A 304 3.20 -0.38 20.33
N HIS A 305 4.26 0.35 20.66
CA HIS A 305 4.95 0.21 21.95
C HIS A 305 4.34 1.19 22.97
N PRO A 306 4.07 0.78 24.23
CA PRO A 306 3.48 1.67 25.25
C PRO A 306 4.32 2.92 25.54
N GLU A 307 5.65 2.81 25.48
CA GLU A 307 6.58 3.91 25.74
C GLU A 307 6.94 4.70 24.46
N GLN A 308 6.34 4.40 23.31
CA GLN A 308 6.70 5.11 22.08
C GLN A 308 6.28 6.58 22.15
N THR A 309 7.13 7.46 21.66
CA THR A 309 6.73 8.83 21.34
C THR A 309 5.82 8.85 20.11
N SER A 310 4.96 9.85 20.01
CA SER A 310 4.12 10.05 18.83
C SER A 310 4.97 10.08 17.56
N GLY A 311 4.59 9.31 16.56
CA GLY A 311 5.25 9.25 15.26
C GLY A 311 4.25 9.32 14.13
N ILE A 312 4.74 9.64 12.93
CA ILE A 312 3.94 9.53 11.71
C ILE A 312 4.63 8.53 10.80
N VAL A 313 3.85 7.59 10.27
CA VAL A 313 4.27 6.72 9.17
C VAL A 313 3.67 7.30 7.90
N ALA A 314 4.56 7.74 7.00
CA ALA A 314 4.14 8.26 5.70
C ALA A 314 3.79 7.10 4.78
N THR A 315 2.76 7.28 3.96
CA THR A 315 2.30 6.24 3.03
C THR A 315 2.18 6.79 1.61
N ALA A 316 2.38 5.93 0.62
CA ALA A 316 2.05 6.21 -0.77
C ALA A 316 1.40 4.99 -1.40
N LEU A 317 0.56 5.22 -2.41
CA LEU A 317 -0.02 4.16 -3.23
C LEU A 317 0.58 4.24 -4.63
N ASP A 318 1.19 3.16 -5.11
CA ASP A 318 1.66 3.01 -6.49
C ASP A 318 0.62 2.26 -7.31
N PHE A 319 0.31 2.76 -8.51
CA PHE A 319 -0.42 1.98 -9.51
C PHE A 319 0.60 1.21 -10.34
N GLU A 320 1.13 0.15 -9.75
CA GLU A 320 2.29 -0.58 -10.28
C GLU A 320 2.05 -1.11 -11.70
N THR A 321 0.86 -1.64 -12.00
CA THR A 321 0.51 -2.12 -13.35
C THR A 321 0.55 -1.03 -14.42
N ARG A 322 0.26 0.23 -14.06
CA ARG A 322 0.40 1.36 -15.00
C ARG A 322 1.88 1.70 -15.22
N GLY A 323 2.70 1.56 -14.17
CA GLY A 323 4.12 1.88 -14.21
C GLY A 323 4.41 3.33 -14.59
N ALA A 324 5.65 3.58 -15.04
CA ALA A 324 6.09 4.93 -15.44
C ALA A 324 5.81 5.24 -16.93
N ALA A 325 5.80 4.21 -17.78
CA ALA A 325 5.56 4.33 -19.21
C ALA A 325 4.06 4.12 -19.49
N LEU A 326 3.36 5.20 -19.83
CA LEU A 326 1.91 5.17 -19.96
C LEU A 326 1.47 4.77 -21.35
N ASP A 327 1.10 3.50 -21.51
CA ASP A 327 0.51 2.96 -22.73
C ASP A 327 -0.67 2.00 -22.44
N GLY A 328 -1.32 1.60 -23.53
CA GLY A 328 -2.37 0.58 -23.51
C GLY A 328 -3.60 0.96 -22.66
N GLU A 329 -4.04 0.01 -21.85
CA GLU A 329 -5.32 0.09 -21.14
C GLU A 329 -5.29 0.97 -19.88
N THR A 330 -4.11 1.40 -19.42
CA THR A 330 -3.91 2.06 -18.12
C THR A 330 -3.83 3.58 -18.18
N CYS A 331 -4.01 4.17 -19.37
CA CYS A 331 -3.93 5.60 -19.63
C CYS A 331 -5.10 6.11 -20.50
N GLY A 332 -5.28 7.43 -20.57
CA GLY A 332 -6.32 8.08 -21.37
C GLY A 332 -7.71 7.58 -21.00
N ASP A 333 -8.46 7.15 -21.99
CA ASP A 333 -9.80 6.56 -21.84
C ASP A 333 -9.77 5.02 -21.74
N GLY A 334 -8.60 4.45 -21.46
CA GLY A 334 -8.41 3.01 -21.30
C GLY A 334 -9.26 2.42 -20.17
N PRO A 335 -9.67 1.13 -20.26
CA PRO A 335 -10.59 0.51 -19.30
C PRO A 335 -10.01 0.34 -17.88
N LEU A 336 -8.69 0.47 -17.75
CA LEU A 336 -7.91 0.44 -16.50
C LEU A 336 -7.25 1.80 -16.21
N ALA A 337 -7.62 2.86 -16.93
CA ALA A 337 -7.05 4.19 -16.71
C ALA A 337 -7.54 4.84 -15.42
N VAL A 338 -8.73 4.47 -14.92
CA VAL A 338 -9.28 4.99 -13.66
C VAL A 338 -9.51 3.84 -12.70
N ILE A 339 -8.87 3.90 -11.53
CA ILE A 339 -8.94 2.83 -10.53
C ILE A 339 -9.63 3.35 -9.27
N PRO A 340 -10.88 2.98 -9.00
CA PRO A 340 -11.51 3.22 -7.70
C PRO A 340 -10.91 2.27 -6.66
N PHE A 341 -10.69 2.81 -5.46
CA PHE A 341 -10.24 2.05 -4.31
C PHE A 341 -10.94 2.51 -3.03
N GLU A 342 -10.87 1.69 -1.99
CA GLU A 342 -11.33 2.00 -0.64
C GLU A 342 -10.16 1.84 0.32
N THR A 343 -10.12 2.68 1.35
CA THR A 343 -9.20 2.51 2.48
C THR A 343 -9.99 2.18 3.74
N VAL A 344 -9.40 1.34 4.58
CA VAL A 344 -9.95 1.04 5.91
C VAL A 344 -8.87 1.25 6.94
N ALA A 345 -9.12 2.14 7.89
CA ALA A 345 -8.26 2.36 9.03
C ALA A 345 -8.89 1.80 10.30
N LEU A 346 -8.18 0.88 10.95
CA LEU A 346 -8.49 0.39 12.29
C LEU A 346 -7.43 0.91 13.25
N ARG A 347 -7.87 1.48 14.36
CA ARG A 347 -7.00 1.91 15.46
C ARG A 347 -7.56 1.35 16.78
N PRO A 348 -6.71 1.07 17.78
CA PRO A 348 -7.17 0.58 19.07
C PRO A 348 -8.24 1.49 19.66
N ARG A 349 -9.36 0.90 20.10
CA ARG A 349 -10.49 1.59 20.77
C ARG A 349 -11.17 2.70 19.97
N MET A 350 -10.90 2.80 18.67
CA MET A 350 -11.56 3.74 17.78
C MET A 350 -12.49 2.99 16.81
N PRO A 351 -13.60 3.61 16.38
CA PRO A 351 -14.39 3.07 15.28
C PRO A 351 -13.54 2.88 14.03
N VAL A 352 -13.84 1.82 13.27
CA VAL A 352 -13.23 1.60 11.95
C VAL A 352 -13.65 2.74 11.02
N VAL A 353 -12.67 3.38 10.39
CA VAL A 353 -12.88 4.48 9.43
C VAL A 353 -12.72 3.95 8.02
N ARG A 354 -13.62 4.34 7.12
CA ARG A 354 -13.57 3.99 5.70
C ARG A 354 -13.54 5.25 4.86
N GLU A 355 -12.67 5.29 3.87
CA GLU A 355 -12.66 6.36 2.87
C GLU A 355 -12.61 5.75 1.47
N ARG A 356 -13.17 6.45 0.49
CA ARG A 356 -13.10 6.05 -0.92
C ARG A 356 -12.18 7.00 -1.67
N GLY A 357 -11.37 6.43 -2.54
CA GLY A 357 -10.46 7.16 -3.41
C GLY A 357 -10.57 6.71 -4.86
N VAL A 358 -9.99 7.52 -5.74
CA VAL A 358 -9.89 7.22 -7.16
C VAL A 358 -8.50 7.63 -7.64
N ILE A 359 -7.78 6.67 -8.25
CA ILE A 359 -6.60 7.00 -9.05
C ILE A 359 -7.10 7.46 -10.41
N SER A 360 -6.84 8.73 -10.72
CA SER A 360 -7.27 9.36 -11.96
C SER A 360 -6.49 8.83 -13.18
N ALA A 361 -7.09 8.97 -14.35
CA ALA A 361 -6.43 8.68 -15.62
C ALA A 361 -5.24 9.62 -15.84
N ALA A 362 -4.17 9.05 -16.38
CA ALA A 362 -3.00 9.80 -16.83
C ALA A 362 -2.99 9.85 -18.37
N ARG A 363 -2.37 10.89 -18.95
CA ARG A 363 -2.28 11.02 -20.40
C ARG A 363 -1.34 9.96 -20.99
N CYS A 364 -1.79 9.23 -22.00
CA CYS A 364 -0.94 8.29 -22.72
C CYS A 364 0.29 8.97 -23.34
N GLY A 365 1.40 8.23 -23.41
CA GLY A 365 2.67 8.71 -23.95
C GLY A 365 3.41 9.73 -23.07
N SER A 366 2.93 10.00 -21.85
CA SER A 366 3.68 10.76 -20.85
C SER A 366 4.45 9.81 -19.92
N ASN A 367 5.57 10.31 -19.38
CA ASN A 367 6.33 9.59 -18.36
C ASN A 367 5.96 10.15 -16.98
N LEU A 368 5.52 9.28 -16.08
CA LEU A 368 5.27 9.69 -14.70
C LEU A 368 6.61 9.86 -13.98
N ILE A 369 6.83 11.05 -13.43
CA ILE A 369 7.86 11.26 -12.40
C ILE A 369 7.43 10.58 -11.09
N ASP A 370 8.37 10.24 -10.21
CA ASP A 370 8.10 9.50 -8.97
C ASP A 370 6.88 10.03 -8.19
N LYS A 371 6.73 11.34 -8.04
CA LYS A 371 5.59 11.95 -7.35
C LYS A 371 4.21 11.71 -7.97
N ALA A 372 4.15 11.43 -9.27
CA ALA A 372 2.91 11.15 -9.98
C ALA A 372 2.63 9.65 -10.06
N ARG A 373 3.66 8.82 -9.83
CA ARG A 373 3.57 7.37 -9.70
C ARG A 373 3.17 6.97 -8.27
N TYR A 374 3.89 7.49 -7.27
CA TYR A 374 3.61 7.29 -5.85
C TYR A 374 2.67 8.38 -5.35
N ILE A 375 1.42 8.01 -5.09
CA ILE A 375 0.36 8.94 -4.71
C ILE A 375 0.39 9.11 -3.18
N ASP A 376 1.25 10.01 -2.69
CA ASP A 376 1.50 10.28 -1.26
C ASP A 376 0.24 10.67 -0.45
N GLU A 377 -0.82 11.18 -1.11
CA GLU A 377 -2.05 11.64 -0.45
C GLU A 377 -3.23 10.65 -0.63
N ALA A 378 -3.00 9.52 -1.31
CA ALA A 378 -4.05 8.51 -1.51
C ALA A 378 -4.46 7.83 -0.20
N LEU A 379 -3.51 7.74 0.74
CA LEU A 379 -3.66 7.05 2.02
C LEU A 379 -3.39 8.04 3.14
N ALA A 380 -4.22 8.01 4.17
CA ALA A 380 -4.00 8.85 5.34
C ALA A 380 -2.78 8.36 6.14
N ASP A 381 -1.89 9.29 6.47
CA ASP A 381 -0.76 9.05 7.37
C ASP A 381 -1.22 8.40 8.69
N LEU A 382 -0.51 7.36 9.12
CA LEU A 382 -0.80 6.66 10.37
C LEU A 382 -0.07 7.33 11.54
N ASN A 383 -0.84 7.78 12.53
CA ASN A 383 -0.28 8.29 13.78
C ASN A 383 0.08 7.12 14.71
N LEU A 384 1.33 7.06 15.13
CA LEU A 384 1.86 6.11 16.10
C LEU A 384 1.69 6.68 17.52
N SER A 385 0.45 6.75 17.99
CA SER A 385 0.09 7.05 19.38
C SER A 385 -0.97 6.06 19.84
N LEU A 386 -0.88 5.62 21.10
CA LEU A 386 -1.94 4.84 21.77
C LEU A 386 -2.96 5.73 22.48
N ASN A 387 -2.67 7.04 22.58
CA ASN A 387 -3.50 8.05 23.21
C ASN A 387 -4.19 8.92 22.16
#